data_AF-A0A806KI78-F1
#
_entry.id   AF-A0A806KI78-F1
#
_cell.length_a   1.000
_cell.length_b   1.000
_cell.length_c   1.000
_cell.angle_alpha   90.00
_cell.angle_beta   90.00
_cell.angle_gamma   90.00
#
_symmetry.space_group_name_H-M   'P 1'
#
loop_
_entity.id
_entity.type
_entity.pdbx_description
1 polymer ?
#
loop_
_entity_poly.entity_id
_entity_poly.type
_entity_poly.pdbx_seq_one_letter_code
_entity_poly.pdbx_strand_id
1 'polypeptide(L)'
;MGGKGTMNAPDLILDLHNTTANMGVTLILSQKDDALINICSHIAMEFKGVHIYLQPEKREESPYLGTIARKDVCIEAGPQAHGTLNAELFFKVEQIVFRFLELIKGGLPKVNGEIETFRETRNVDYPRDKKGNITAMIHPNLQGRDFCELKAGMPVFTGFDGKEILWEGETCYPAFINEAAYYEKGIAMSLTEKNYISL
;
A
#
# COMPACT_ATOMS: atom_id res chain seq x y z
N MET A 1 24.42 8.94 -4.93
CA MET A 1 23.81 7.60 -4.74
C MET A 1 24.39 6.67 -5.80
N GLY A 2 24.69 5.41 -5.48
CA GLY A 2 25.09 4.44 -6.50
C GLY A 2 23.96 4.15 -7.47
N GLY A 3 24.30 3.74 -8.69
CA GLY A 3 23.31 3.36 -9.68
C GLY A 3 22.59 2.06 -9.29
N LYS A 4 21.34 1.92 -9.72
CA LYS A 4 20.56 0.70 -9.58
C LYS A 4 21.32 -0.52 -10.11
N GLY A 5 21.36 -1.60 -9.34
CA GLY A 5 22.08 -2.83 -9.70
C GLY A 5 23.61 -2.72 -9.68
N THR A 6 24.18 -1.60 -9.23
CA THR A 6 25.65 -1.45 -9.12
C THR A 6 26.17 -1.87 -7.75
N MET A 7 27.48 -2.16 -7.65
CA MET A 7 28.12 -2.46 -6.37
C MET A 7 27.98 -1.34 -5.34
N ASN A 8 27.83 -0.09 -5.80
CA ASN A 8 27.70 1.11 -4.97
C ASN A 8 26.25 1.42 -4.58
N ALA A 9 25.27 0.58 -4.96
CA ALA A 9 23.88 0.76 -4.56
C ALA A 9 23.76 0.72 -3.03
N PRO A 10 22.94 1.60 -2.41
CA PRO A 10 22.67 1.56 -0.98
C PRO A 10 22.12 0.18 -0.57
N ASP A 11 22.42 -0.25 0.65
CA ASP A 11 21.91 -1.54 1.16
C ASP A 11 20.39 -1.52 1.37
N LEU A 12 19.87 -0.39 1.88
CA LEU A 12 18.45 -0.19 2.14
C LEU A 12 18.05 1.26 1.87
N ILE A 13 16.87 1.46 1.27
CA ILE A 13 16.16 2.74 1.25
C ILE A 13 14.86 2.56 2.05
N LEU A 14 14.60 3.49 2.98
CA LEU A 14 13.30 3.68 3.59
C LEU A 14 12.68 4.92 2.93
N ASP A 15 11.64 4.72 2.13
CA ASP A 15 10.98 5.79 1.37
C ASP A 15 9.66 6.14 2.04
N LEU A 16 9.36 7.44 2.22
CA LEU A 16 8.19 7.89 2.98
C LEU A 16 7.19 8.56 2.05
N HIS A 17 5.96 8.07 2.06
CA HIS A 17 4.88 8.55 1.21
C HIS A 17 3.63 8.88 2.02
N ASN A 18 2.76 9.69 1.42
CA ASN A 18 1.41 9.90 1.89
C ASN A 18 0.43 9.65 0.75
N THR A 19 -0.74 9.16 1.11
CA THR A 19 -1.84 8.86 0.19
C THR A 19 -3.12 9.53 0.67
N THR A 20 -3.98 9.92 -0.27
CA THR A 20 -5.33 10.38 0.04
C THR A 20 -6.26 9.22 0.39
N ALA A 21 -5.88 7.98 0.10
CA ALA A 21 -6.63 6.78 0.45
C ALA A 21 -6.57 6.45 1.95
N ASN A 22 -7.56 5.75 2.49
CA ASN A 22 -7.67 5.47 3.93
C ASN A 22 -6.91 4.19 4.31
N MET A 23 -5.65 4.09 3.89
CA MET A 23 -4.83 2.89 4.09
C MET A 23 -4.28 2.74 5.51
N GLY A 24 -4.45 3.75 6.38
CA GLY A 24 -3.68 3.82 7.62
C GLY A 24 -2.19 3.96 7.31
N VAL A 25 -1.34 3.43 8.19
CA VAL A 25 0.09 3.31 7.88
C VAL A 25 0.34 1.94 7.27
N THR A 26 0.96 1.89 6.10
CA THR A 26 1.18 0.66 5.35
C THR A 26 2.66 0.52 5.01
N LEU A 27 3.24 -0.62 5.35
CA LEU A 27 4.61 -1.01 5.04
C LEU A 27 4.61 -1.78 3.71
N ILE A 28 5.03 -1.12 2.64
CA ILE A 28 5.05 -1.65 1.28
C ILE A 28 6.42 -2.29 1.02
N LEU A 29 6.40 -3.56 0.60
CA LEU A 29 7.57 -4.35 0.22
C LEU A 29 7.49 -4.69 -1.27
N SER A 30 8.44 -4.19 -2.05
CA SER A 30 8.54 -4.43 -3.50
C SER A 30 9.12 -5.82 -3.86
N GLN A 31 9.73 -6.49 -2.88
CA GLN A 31 10.26 -7.84 -3.01
C GLN A 31 10.07 -8.63 -1.70
N LYS A 32 10.01 -9.96 -1.82
CA LYS A 32 10.02 -10.84 -0.65
C LYS A 32 11.44 -10.90 -0.07
N ASP A 33 11.64 -10.30 1.09
CA ASP A 33 12.86 -10.39 1.88
C ASP A 33 12.51 -10.78 3.32
N ASP A 34 12.91 -11.98 3.74
CA ASP A 34 12.47 -12.54 5.02
C ASP A 34 12.91 -11.69 6.21
N ALA A 35 14.07 -11.02 6.13
CA ALA A 35 14.54 -10.15 7.20
C ALA A 35 13.67 -8.88 7.30
N LEU A 36 13.38 -8.23 6.18
CA LEU A 36 12.49 -7.06 6.16
C LEU A 36 11.05 -7.42 6.54
N ILE A 37 10.54 -8.57 6.08
CA ILE A 37 9.22 -9.06 6.49
C ILE A 37 9.18 -9.22 8.00
N ASN A 38 10.23 -9.75 8.63
CA ASN A 38 10.26 -9.91 10.08
C ASN A 38 10.29 -8.54 10.81
N ILE A 39 11.03 -7.55 10.30
CA ILE A 39 11.02 -6.17 10.84
C ILE A 39 9.61 -5.57 10.72
N CYS A 40 9.04 -5.61 9.52
CA CYS A 40 7.72 -5.05 9.24
C CYS A 40 6.62 -5.75 10.07
N SER A 41 6.74 -7.06 10.27
CA SER A 41 5.84 -7.84 11.12
C SER A 41 5.89 -7.40 12.58
N HIS A 42 7.09 -7.18 13.12
CA HIS A 42 7.24 -6.69 14.49
C HIS A 42 6.55 -5.32 14.66
N ILE A 43 6.78 -4.42 13.71
CA ILE A 43 6.14 -3.09 13.71
C ILE A 43 4.62 -3.24 13.58
N ALA A 44 4.12 -4.06 12.67
CA ALA A 44 2.69 -4.24 12.46
C ALA A 44 1.97 -4.84 13.69
N MET A 45 2.65 -5.69 14.46
CA MET A 45 2.12 -6.22 15.72
C MET A 45 2.18 -5.21 16.87
N GLU A 46 3.20 -4.37 16.92
CA GLU A 46 3.38 -3.34 17.95
C GLU A 46 2.45 -2.14 17.75
N PHE A 47 2.27 -1.71 16.50
CA PHE A 47 1.50 -0.52 16.14
C PHE A 47 0.16 -0.90 15.51
N LYS A 48 -0.93 -0.65 16.25
CA LYS A 48 -2.30 -0.92 15.76
C LYS A 48 -2.61 -0.14 14.47
N GLY A 49 -3.26 -0.83 13.53
CA GLY A 49 -3.66 -0.26 12.24
C GLY A 49 -2.47 0.02 11.32
N VAL A 50 -1.38 -0.74 11.48
CA VAL A 50 -0.31 -0.84 10.50
C VAL A 50 -0.53 -2.09 9.65
N HIS A 51 -0.50 -1.92 8.33
CA HIS A 51 -0.69 -3.01 7.37
C HIS A 51 0.63 -3.35 6.66
N ILE A 52 0.77 -4.59 6.21
CA ILE A 52 1.88 -5.01 5.35
C ILE A 52 1.32 -5.25 3.95
N TYR A 53 1.87 -4.53 2.98
CA TYR A 53 1.49 -4.61 1.58
C TYR A 53 2.65 -5.19 0.76
N LEU A 54 2.40 -6.29 0.05
CA LEU A 54 3.37 -6.89 -0.83
C LEU A 54 3.07 -6.45 -2.25
N GLN A 55 3.98 -5.66 -2.83
CA GLN A 55 3.89 -5.18 -4.20
C GLN A 55 4.89 -5.96 -5.06
N PRO A 56 4.53 -7.14 -5.60
CA PRO A 56 5.45 -7.91 -6.42
C PRO A 56 5.81 -7.12 -7.68
N GLU A 57 7.03 -6.59 -7.71
CA GLU A 57 7.52 -5.79 -8.82
C GLU A 57 8.83 -6.35 -9.39
N LYS A 58 9.03 -6.22 -10.69
CA LYS A 58 10.33 -6.47 -11.31
C LYS A 58 11.25 -5.30 -10.98
N ARG A 59 12.08 -5.48 -9.96
CA ARG A 59 12.94 -4.43 -9.44
C ARG A 59 13.76 -3.80 -10.53
N GLU A 60 14.31 -4.54 -11.50
CA GLU A 60 15.19 -4.04 -12.55
C GLU A 60 14.51 -2.96 -13.41
N GLU A 61 13.23 -3.16 -13.71
CA GLU A 61 12.41 -2.32 -14.58
C GLU A 61 11.66 -1.22 -13.80
N SER A 62 11.60 -1.33 -12.46
CA SER A 62 10.86 -0.39 -11.61
C SER A 62 11.36 1.06 -11.69
N PRO A 63 10.46 2.04 -11.83
CA PRO A 63 10.82 3.45 -11.76
C PRO A 63 10.92 3.99 -10.33
N TYR A 64 10.61 3.19 -9.29
CA TYR A 64 10.50 3.69 -7.91
C TYR A 64 11.87 3.88 -7.25
N LEU A 65 11.99 4.94 -6.44
CA LEU A 65 13.22 5.33 -5.75
C LEU A 65 13.80 4.19 -4.90
N GLY A 66 12.94 3.49 -4.15
CA GLY A 66 13.34 2.35 -3.31
C GLY A 66 14.13 1.28 -4.08
N THR A 67 13.78 1.06 -5.35
CA THR A 67 14.43 0.01 -6.17
C THR A 67 15.85 0.32 -6.61
N ILE A 68 16.35 1.54 -6.35
CA ILE A 68 17.76 1.89 -6.52
C ILE A 68 18.63 1.12 -5.51
N ALA A 69 18.12 0.89 -4.30
CA ALA A 69 18.82 0.14 -3.26
C ALA A 69 18.68 -1.38 -3.45
N ARG A 70 19.52 -2.13 -2.73
CA ARG A 70 19.46 -3.61 -2.72
C ARG A 70 18.16 -4.10 -2.07
N LYS A 71 17.68 -3.37 -1.06
CA LYS A 71 16.40 -3.58 -0.39
C LYS A 71 15.68 -2.25 -0.22
N ASP A 72 14.36 -2.31 -0.04
CA ASP A 72 13.56 -1.14 0.31
C ASP A 72 12.32 -1.53 1.11
N VAL A 73 11.86 -0.53 1.86
CA VAL A 73 10.52 -0.48 2.43
C VAL A 73 9.98 0.90 2.12
N CYS A 74 8.78 0.97 1.55
CA CYS A 74 8.04 2.22 1.49
C CYS A 74 7.07 2.27 2.69
N ILE A 75 7.09 3.37 3.44
CA ILE A 75 6.09 3.66 4.47
C ILE A 75 5.09 4.61 3.84
N GLU A 76 3.93 4.07 3.51
CA GLU A 76 2.78 4.81 3.00
C GLU A 76 1.85 5.17 4.14
N ALA A 77 1.31 6.39 4.15
CA ALA A 77 0.51 6.87 5.27
C ALA A 77 -0.66 7.73 4.81
N GLY A 78 -1.89 7.25 5.06
CA GLY A 78 -3.11 7.94 4.70
C GLY A 78 -4.26 7.68 5.67
N PRO A 79 -5.35 8.47 5.56
CA PRO A 79 -5.60 9.44 4.51
C PRO A 79 -5.03 10.83 4.85
N GLN A 80 -4.32 11.44 3.91
CA GLN A 80 -3.86 12.83 4.01
C GLN A 80 -3.95 13.51 2.64
N ALA A 81 -4.62 14.66 2.57
CA ALA A 81 -4.66 15.47 1.36
C ALA A 81 -3.26 15.98 0.99
N HIS A 82 -2.92 15.96 -0.30
CA HIS A 82 -1.64 16.46 -0.78
C HIS A 82 -1.44 17.95 -0.41
N GLY A 83 -0.21 18.30 -0.05
CA GLY A 83 0.14 19.67 0.35
C GLY A 83 -0.39 20.08 1.73
N THR A 84 -0.89 19.13 2.54
CA THR A 84 -1.33 19.37 3.91
C THR A 84 -0.47 18.60 4.92
N LEU A 85 -0.57 18.98 6.19
CA LEU A 85 0.12 18.31 7.31
C LEU A 85 -0.90 17.85 8.35
N ASN A 86 -0.83 16.58 8.73
CA ASN A 86 -1.57 16.01 9.85
C ASN A 86 -0.57 15.63 10.97
N ALA A 87 -0.69 16.28 12.13
CA ALA A 87 0.23 16.06 13.25
C ALA A 87 0.15 14.65 13.83
N GLU A 88 -1.04 14.06 13.94
CA GLU A 88 -1.22 12.70 14.45
C GLU A 88 -0.54 11.68 13.53
N LEU A 89 -0.75 11.82 12.21
CA LEU A 89 -0.13 10.97 11.21
C LEU A 89 1.39 11.12 11.20
N PHE A 90 1.88 12.36 11.30
CA PHE A 90 3.31 12.66 11.39
C PHE A 90 3.96 11.94 12.56
N PHE A 91 3.45 12.11 13.78
CA PHE A 91 4.04 11.49 14.97
C PHE A 91 3.96 9.97 14.94
N LYS A 92 2.87 9.40 14.38
CA LYS A 92 2.74 7.96 14.20
C LYS A 92 3.82 7.42 13.24
N VAL A 93 4.02 8.07 12.09
CA VAL A 93 5.05 7.67 11.11
C VAL A 93 6.46 7.86 11.70
N GLU A 94 6.71 8.95 12.41
CA GLU A 94 7.99 9.20 13.08
C GLU A 94 8.36 8.07 14.06
N GLN A 95 7.41 7.64 14.91
CA GLN A 95 7.62 6.51 15.81
C GLN A 95 7.93 5.21 15.07
N ILE A 96 7.22 4.94 13.97
CA ILE A 96 7.44 3.74 13.15
C ILE A 96 8.82 3.78 12.49
N VAL A 97 9.25 4.93 11.98
CA VAL A 97 10.59 5.12 11.40
C VAL A 97 11.67 4.87 12.46
N PHE A 98 11.54 5.46 13.65
CA PHE A 98 12.49 5.22 14.73
C PHE A 98 12.54 3.75 15.12
N ARG A 99 11.38 3.09 15.28
CA ARG A 99 11.31 1.67 15.61
C ARG A 99 11.97 0.80 14.53
N PHE A 100 11.74 1.10 13.26
CA PHE A 100 12.37 0.42 12.15
C PHE A 100 13.90 0.52 12.23
N LEU A 101 14.43 1.71 12.50
CA LEU A 101 15.87 1.96 12.66
C LEU A 101 16.47 1.29 13.90
N GLU A 102 15.70 1.10 14.97
CA GLU A 102 16.13 0.32 16.12
C GLU A 102 16.25 -1.16 15.78
N LEU A 103 15.23 -1.75 15.14
CA LEU A 103 15.20 -3.18 14.80
C LEU A 103 16.32 -3.57 13.82
N ILE A 104 16.62 -2.71 12.85
CA ILE A 104 17.70 -2.98 11.89
C ILE A 104 19.10 -2.93 12.55
N LYS A 105 19.27 -2.15 13.62
CA LYS A 105 20.55 -2.04 14.36
C LYS A 105 20.69 -3.09 15.46
N GLY A 106 19.62 -3.33 16.20
CA GLY A 106 19.60 -4.16 17.42
C GLY A 106 19.38 -5.65 17.15
N GLY A 107 19.03 -6.02 15.92
CA GLY A 107 18.64 -7.37 15.57
C GLY A 107 17.16 -7.64 15.81
N LEU A 108 16.65 -8.67 15.15
CA LEU A 108 15.25 -9.04 15.15
C LEU A 108 14.91 -9.86 16.41
N PRO A 109 14.07 -9.37 17.33
CA PRO A 109 13.50 -10.24 18.34
C PRO A 109 12.71 -11.34 17.65
N LYS A 110 12.84 -12.59 18.12
CA LYS A 110 12.01 -13.69 17.62
C LYS A 110 10.55 -13.36 17.91
N VAL A 111 9.76 -13.27 16.87
CA VAL A 111 8.31 -13.17 16.96
C VAL A 111 7.77 -14.54 16.54
N ASN A 112 6.93 -15.14 17.38
CA ASN A 112 6.18 -16.32 16.98
C ASN A 112 4.76 -15.87 16.66
N GLY A 113 4.16 -16.40 15.61
CA GLY A 113 2.76 -16.17 15.29
C GLY A 113 2.53 -16.09 13.79
N GLU A 114 1.42 -15.47 13.43
CA GLU A 114 1.07 -15.19 12.03
C GLU A 114 0.78 -13.71 11.88
N ILE A 115 1.24 -13.13 10.77
CA ILE A 115 0.91 -11.76 10.40
C ILE A 115 0.08 -11.74 9.13
N GLU A 116 -0.95 -10.90 9.13
CA GLU A 116 -1.75 -10.62 7.94
C GLU A 116 -0.96 -9.75 6.96
N THR A 117 -1.02 -10.10 5.67
CA THR A 117 -0.40 -9.35 4.58
C THR A 117 -1.37 -9.22 3.41
N PHE A 118 -1.24 -8.14 2.65
CA PHE A 118 -2.05 -7.85 1.48
C PHE A 118 -1.17 -7.84 0.25
N ARG A 119 -1.28 -8.86 -0.60
CA ARG A 119 -0.49 -8.98 -1.82
C ARG A 119 -1.23 -8.37 -2.98
N GLU A 120 -0.65 -7.36 -3.63
CA GLU A 120 -1.19 -6.77 -4.85
C GLU A 120 -1.37 -7.83 -5.94
N THR A 121 -2.53 -7.79 -6.59
CA THR A 121 -2.83 -8.65 -7.75
C THR A 121 -2.95 -7.85 -9.03
N ARG A 122 -3.75 -6.79 -9.02
CA ARG A 122 -3.96 -5.91 -10.18
C ARG A 122 -4.63 -4.59 -9.81
N ASN A 123 -4.54 -3.62 -10.70
CA ASN A 123 -5.26 -2.37 -10.60
C ASN A 123 -6.65 -2.44 -11.27
N VAL A 124 -7.56 -1.60 -10.81
CA VAL A 124 -8.89 -1.37 -11.40
C VAL A 124 -8.99 0.12 -11.73
N ASP A 125 -9.31 0.46 -12.98
CA ASP A 125 -9.59 1.84 -13.40
C ASP A 125 -11.02 2.26 -13.03
N TYR A 126 -11.27 3.55 -13.07
CA TYR A 126 -12.62 4.08 -13.08
C TYR A 126 -13.36 3.67 -14.36
N PRO A 127 -14.69 3.50 -14.31
CA PRO A 127 -15.51 3.45 -15.51
C PRO A 127 -15.30 4.71 -16.35
N ARG A 128 -15.07 4.53 -17.66
CA ARG A 128 -14.80 5.62 -18.61
C ARG A 128 -15.68 5.55 -19.84
N ASP A 129 -15.93 6.71 -20.45
CA ASP A 129 -16.59 6.81 -21.75
C ASP A 129 -15.62 6.54 -22.92
N LYS A 130 -16.14 6.58 -24.15
CA LYS A 130 -15.34 6.39 -25.38
C LYS A 130 -14.26 7.46 -25.61
N LYS A 131 -14.31 8.58 -24.88
CA LYS A 131 -13.33 9.67 -24.93
C LYS A 131 -12.30 9.57 -23.79
N GLY A 132 -12.41 8.56 -22.92
CA GLY A 132 -11.53 8.37 -21.77
C GLY A 132 -11.91 9.19 -20.53
N ASN A 133 -13.05 9.88 -20.53
CA ASN A 133 -13.52 10.62 -19.35
C ASN A 133 -14.11 9.64 -18.33
N ILE A 134 -13.85 9.89 -17.04
CA ILE A 134 -14.48 9.14 -15.95
C ILE A 134 -16.00 9.35 -16.01
N THR A 135 -16.79 8.29 -15.78
CA THR A 135 -18.26 8.31 -15.79
C THR A 135 -18.88 7.87 -14.46
N ALA A 136 -18.07 7.43 -13.51
CA ALA A 136 -18.51 6.98 -12.20
C ALA A 136 -17.46 7.30 -11.12
N MET A 137 -17.90 7.46 -9.88
CA MET A 137 -17.06 7.69 -8.71
C MET A 137 -16.99 6.42 -7.86
N ILE A 138 -16.00 6.32 -6.97
CA ILE A 138 -16.01 5.28 -5.92
C ILE A 138 -17.34 5.36 -5.15
N HIS A 139 -17.99 4.21 -4.97
CA HIS A 139 -19.26 4.13 -4.29
C HIS A 139 -19.09 4.54 -2.81
N PRO A 140 -20.04 5.29 -2.20
CA PRO A 140 -19.92 5.73 -0.80
C PRO A 140 -19.70 4.59 0.21
N ASN A 141 -20.29 3.42 -0.03
CA ASN A 141 -20.10 2.24 0.83
C ASN A 141 -18.72 1.58 0.69
N LEU A 142 -17.94 1.92 -0.32
CA LEU A 142 -16.56 1.44 -0.54
C LEU A 142 -15.52 2.53 -0.19
N GLN A 143 -15.87 3.80 -0.30
CA GLN A 143 -14.96 4.91 -0.02
C GLN A 143 -14.32 4.79 1.36
N GLY A 144 -12.99 4.85 1.40
CA GLY A 144 -12.21 4.76 2.63
C GLY A 144 -12.25 3.39 3.32
N ARG A 145 -12.64 2.32 2.61
CA ARG A 145 -12.63 0.94 3.13
C ARG A 145 -11.45 0.13 2.62
N ASP A 146 -10.29 0.77 2.55
CA ASP A 146 -9.04 0.08 2.23
C ASP A 146 -8.84 -1.11 3.16
N PHE A 147 -8.32 -2.21 2.62
CA PHE A 147 -8.10 -3.50 3.29
C PHE A 147 -9.35 -4.19 3.86
N CYS A 148 -10.55 -3.65 3.64
CA CYS A 148 -11.80 -4.33 3.95
C CYS A 148 -12.18 -5.33 2.87
N GLU A 149 -12.93 -6.36 3.23
CA GLU A 149 -13.40 -7.37 2.28
C GLU A 149 -14.38 -6.78 1.25
N LEU A 150 -14.13 -7.05 -0.03
CA LEU A 150 -15.01 -6.74 -1.16
C LEU A 150 -15.45 -8.04 -1.83
N LYS A 151 -16.76 -8.28 -1.86
CA LYS A 151 -17.41 -9.50 -2.38
C LYS A 151 -18.32 -9.21 -3.56
N ALA A 152 -18.56 -10.23 -4.38
CA ALA A 152 -19.46 -10.12 -5.52
C ALA A 152 -20.85 -9.60 -5.08
N GLY A 153 -21.41 -8.67 -5.85
CA GLY A 153 -22.67 -8.00 -5.57
C GLY A 153 -22.56 -6.75 -4.68
N MET A 154 -21.41 -6.45 -4.08
CA MET A 154 -21.21 -5.19 -3.34
C MET A 154 -21.02 -4.02 -4.31
N PRO A 155 -21.56 -2.82 -4.03
CA PRO A 155 -21.42 -1.68 -4.92
C PRO A 155 -20.00 -1.08 -4.84
N VAL A 156 -19.38 -0.87 -6.00
CA VAL A 156 -17.98 -0.43 -6.15
C VAL A 156 -17.91 0.99 -6.71
N PHE A 157 -18.76 1.31 -7.70
CA PHE A 157 -18.86 2.64 -8.26
C PHE A 157 -20.30 3.14 -8.29
N THR A 158 -20.47 4.47 -8.26
CA THR A 158 -21.72 5.18 -8.53
C THR A 158 -21.54 6.01 -9.79
N GLY A 159 -22.28 5.68 -10.85
CA GLY A 159 -22.33 6.46 -12.09
C GLY A 159 -22.86 7.87 -11.87
N PHE A 160 -22.45 8.82 -12.71
CA PHE A 160 -23.01 10.17 -12.68
C PHE A 160 -24.51 10.23 -13.02
N ASP A 161 -25.04 9.16 -13.61
CA ASP A 161 -26.48 8.96 -13.83
C ASP A 161 -27.20 8.35 -12.61
N GLY A 162 -26.49 8.14 -11.49
CA GLY A 162 -27.00 7.58 -10.25
C GLY A 162 -27.06 6.04 -10.22
N LYS A 163 -26.63 5.34 -11.28
CA LYS A 163 -26.63 3.86 -11.28
C LYS A 163 -25.43 3.31 -10.53
N GLU A 164 -25.66 2.25 -9.77
CA GLU A 164 -24.59 1.52 -9.10
C GLU A 164 -23.95 0.51 -10.05
N ILE A 165 -22.63 0.35 -9.91
CA ILE A 165 -21.85 -0.70 -10.56
C ILE A 165 -21.34 -1.62 -9.46
N LEU A 166 -21.76 -2.88 -9.52
CA LEU A 166 -21.46 -3.89 -8.51
C LEU A 166 -20.14 -4.59 -8.83
N TRP A 167 -19.50 -5.13 -7.78
CA TRP A 167 -18.37 -6.01 -7.92
C TRP A 167 -18.81 -7.35 -8.51
N GLU A 168 -18.19 -7.78 -9.59
CA GLU A 168 -18.45 -9.09 -10.22
C GLU A 168 -17.27 -10.06 -10.08
N GLY A 169 -16.17 -9.60 -9.48
CA GLY A 169 -14.95 -10.39 -9.29
C GLY A 169 -14.97 -11.27 -8.04
N GLU A 170 -13.86 -11.99 -7.86
CA GLU A 170 -13.61 -12.77 -6.65
C GLU A 170 -13.44 -11.89 -5.40
N THR A 171 -13.49 -12.51 -4.23
CA THR A 171 -13.29 -11.79 -2.96
C THR A 171 -11.88 -11.21 -2.91
N CYS A 172 -11.77 -9.92 -2.64
CA CYS A 172 -10.49 -9.22 -2.55
C CYS A 172 -10.53 -8.13 -1.47
N TYR A 173 -9.39 -7.46 -1.27
CA TYR A 173 -9.23 -6.42 -0.26
C TYR A 173 -8.60 -5.19 -0.94
N PRO A 174 -9.41 -4.25 -1.46
CA PRO A 174 -8.89 -3.11 -2.21
C PRO A 174 -8.04 -2.19 -1.33
N ALA A 175 -7.04 -1.56 -1.94
CA ALA A 175 -6.16 -0.56 -1.34
C ALA A 175 -5.99 0.61 -2.31
N PHE A 176 -5.40 1.72 -1.85
CA PHE A 176 -5.29 2.96 -2.62
C PHE A 176 -6.64 3.42 -3.18
N ILE A 177 -7.73 3.19 -2.44
CA ILE A 177 -9.08 3.54 -2.88
C ILE A 177 -9.16 5.06 -3.01
N ASN A 178 -9.39 5.53 -4.25
CA ASN A 178 -9.55 6.94 -4.56
C ASN A 178 -8.27 7.79 -4.31
N GLU A 179 -7.10 7.24 -4.60
CA GLU A 179 -5.83 7.99 -4.56
C GLU A 179 -5.81 9.10 -5.63
N ALA A 180 -5.62 10.35 -5.20
CA ALA A 180 -5.66 11.53 -6.05
C ALA A 180 -4.63 11.50 -7.20
N ALA A 181 -3.41 11.04 -6.94
CA ALA A 181 -2.35 10.94 -7.94
C ALA A 181 -2.60 9.82 -8.98
N TYR A 182 -3.56 8.94 -8.74
CA TYR A 182 -3.79 7.74 -9.57
C TYR A 182 -4.86 7.95 -10.65
N TYR A 183 -5.58 9.08 -10.62
CA TYR A 183 -6.54 9.45 -11.65
C TYR A 183 -5.95 9.50 -13.06
N GLU A 184 -4.74 10.07 -13.20
CA GLU A 184 -4.01 10.14 -14.48
C GLU A 184 -3.46 8.78 -14.93
N LYS A 185 -3.26 7.86 -13.99
CA LYS A 185 -2.73 6.51 -14.23
C LYS A 185 -3.82 5.51 -14.61
N GLY A 186 -5.09 5.92 -14.54
CA GLY A 186 -6.22 5.02 -14.75
C GLY A 186 -6.34 3.98 -13.63
N ILE A 187 -6.15 4.38 -12.38
CA ILE A 187 -6.24 3.50 -11.21
C ILE A 187 -7.21 4.14 -10.20
N ALA A 188 -8.33 3.48 -9.96
CA ALA A 188 -9.29 3.81 -8.92
C ALA A 188 -8.96 3.13 -7.59
N MET A 189 -8.44 1.90 -7.66
CA MET A 189 -7.95 1.11 -6.53
C MET A 189 -7.03 -0.01 -7.02
N SER A 190 -6.19 -0.51 -6.12
CA SER A 190 -5.39 -1.72 -6.31
C SER A 190 -6.04 -2.87 -5.56
N LEU A 191 -6.27 -4.00 -6.23
CA LEU A 191 -6.81 -5.19 -5.60
C LEU A 191 -5.70 -5.97 -4.92
N THR A 192 -6.03 -6.56 -3.77
CA THR A 192 -5.11 -7.43 -3.06
C THR A 192 -5.76 -8.73 -2.62
N GLU A 193 -4.91 -9.75 -2.49
CA GLU A 193 -5.21 -11.00 -1.80
C GLU A 193 -4.68 -10.93 -0.38
N LYS A 194 -5.54 -11.27 0.58
CA LYS A 194 -5.14 -11.42 1.98
C LYS A 194 -4.45 -12.75 2.19
N ASN A 195 -3.25 -12.69 2.77
CA ASN A 195 -2.40 -13.83 3.07
C ASN A 195 -1.91 -13.76 4.51
N TYR A 196 -1.41 -14.88 5.03
CA TYR A 196 -0.76 -14.95 6.33
C TYR A 196 0.68 -15.46 6.17
N ILE A 197 1.61 -14.84 6.91
CA ILE A 197 3.00 -15.29 6.99
C ILE A 197 3.26 -15.77 8.42
N SER A 198 3.72 -17.01 8.56
CA SER A 198 4.22 -17.53 9.84
C SER A 198 5.59 -16.93 10.17
N LEU A 199 5.77 -16.46 11.40
CA LEU A 199 6.98 -15.82 11.92
C LEU A 199 7.79 -16.74 12.84
#